data_AF-A0A3P7N3Y5-F1
#
_entry.id   AF-A0A3P7N3Y5-F1
#
_cell.length_a   1.000
_cell.length_b   1.000
_cell.length_c   1.000
_cell.angle_alpha   90.00
_cell.angle_beta   90.00
_cell.angle_gamma   90.00
#
_symmetry.space_group_name_H-M   'P 1'
#
loop_
_entity.id
_entity.type
_entity.pdbx_description
1 polymer ?
#
loop_
_entity_poly.entity_id
_entity_poly.type
_entity_poly.pdbx_seq_one_letter_code
_entity_poly.pdbx_strand_id
1 'polypeptide(L)'
;MRQLCLAARSLHRAFSTALDNPLNYDFNYNFSENFIAKHQKRLFQWNTSLLEAQRRRVQHGQKHRANIDRCLSRLKAALENQRRSVVPIGSSVNGLHGKSSDLDLVVITDNNDAQRQDFCEKFGRSERFRRHQMGIITAALRKADLIELASVQQILFSVNVDFLCESNKV
;
A
#
# COMPACT_ATOMS: atom_id res chain seq x y z
N MET A 1 -4.93 -8.72 -18.82
CA MET A 1 -4.21 -8.36 -20.08
C MET A 1 -5.11 -8.17 -21.32
N ARG A 2 -6.36 -7.69 -21.20
CA ARG A 2 -7.14 -7.20 -22.37
C ARG A 2 -7.51 -5.71 -22.32
N GLN A 3 -7.27 -5.02 -21.19
CA GLN A 3 -7.52 -3.58 -21.07
C GLN A 3 -6.28 -2.70 -21.31
N LEU A 4 -5.06 -3.19 -21.04
CA LEU A 4 -3.82 -2.47 -21.40
C LEU A 4 -3.53 -2.46 -22.92
N CYS A 5 -4.00 -3.48 -23.66
CA CYS A 5 -3.93 -3.48 -25.13
C CYS A 5 -4.90 -2.49 -25.79
N LEU A 6 -5.95 -2.03 -25.09
CA LEU A 6 -6.87 -1.03 -25.64
C LEU A 6 -6.31 0.38 -25.51
N ALA A 7 -5.66 0.70 -24.38
CA ALA A 7 -5.00 1.99 -24.17
C ALA A 7 -3.80 2.18 -25.13
N ALA A 8 -2.99 1.14 -25.34
CA ALA A 8 -1.86 1.20 -26.27
C ALA A 8 -2.32 1.30 -27.74
N ARG A 9 -3.42 0.65 -28.13
CA ARG A 9 -3.97 0.77 -29.50
C ARG A 9 -4.67 2.11 -29.74
N SER A 10 -5.30 2.71 -28.73
CA SER A 10 -5.83 4.08 -28.85
C SER A 10 -4.72 5.14 -28.89
N LEU A 11 -3.62 4.94 -28.14
CA LEU A 11 -2.44 5.79 -28.20
C LEU A 11 -1.73 5.68 -29.56
N HIS A 12 -1.60 4.48 -30.12
CA HIS A 12 -0.94 4.31 -31.42
C HIS A 12 -1.77 4.83 -32.60
N ARG A 13 -3.11 4.72 -32.54
CA ARG A 13 -4.00 5.35 -33.54
C ARG A 13 -4.01 6.87 -33.44
N ALA A 14 -3.95 7.44 -32.22
CA ALA A 14 -3.85 8.88 -32.04
C ALA A 14 -2.48 9.43 -32.48
N PHE A 15 -1.41 8.64 -32.35
CA PHE A 15 -0.07 9.03 -32.81
C PHE A 15 0.12 8.92 -34.34
N SER A 16 -0.54 7.98 -35.01
CA SER A 16 -0.41 7.85 -36.46
C SER A 16 -1.19 8.90 -37.25
N THR A 17 -2.20 9.55 -36.68
CA THR A 17 -2.92 10.67 -37.33
C THR A 17 -2.32 12.04 -36.98
N ALA A 18 -1.33 12.10 -36.09
CA ALA A 18 -0.70 13.35 -35.65
C ALA A 18 0.59 13.68 -36.42
N LEU A 19 0.98 12.88 -37.43
CA LEU A 19 2.22 13.09 -38.16
C LEU A 19 2.12 14.12 -39.30
N ASP A 20 0.92 14.64 -39.60
CA ASP A 20 0.73 15.57 -40.74
C ASP A 20 0.47 17.03 -40.32
N ASN A 21 0.55 17.37 -39.04
CA ASN A 21 0.61 18.77 -38.61
C ASN A 21 1.22 18.89 -37.20
N PRO A 22 2.36 19.58 -37.03
CA PRO A 22 2.85 19.90 -35.70
C PRO A 22 1.91 20.98 -35.14
N LEU A 23 0.85 20.56 -34.44
CA LEU A 23 0.12 21.47 -33.57
C LEU A 23 1.07 21.87 -32.46
N ASN A 24 1.73 23.00 -32.68
CA ASN A 24 2.55 23.73 -31.73
C ASN A 24 1.60 24.22 -30.62
N TYR A 25 1.26 23.33 -29.68
CA TYR A 25 0.52 23.70 -28.49
C TYR A 25 1.46 24.49 -27.59
N ASP A 26 1.42 25.82 -27.71
CA ASP A 26 2.04 26.72 -26.76
C ASP A 26 1.33 26.54 -25.40
N PHE A 27 1.96 25.78 -24.51
CA PHE A 27 1.48 25.67 -23.13
C PHE A 27 1.68 27.01 -22.44
N ASN A 28 0.59 27.74 -22.24
CA ASN A 28 0.60 29.01 -21.52
C ASN A 28 0.66 28.76 -20.00
N TYR A 29 1.83 28.97 -19.42
CA TYR A 29 2.07 28.85 -17.98
C TYR A 29 1.91 30.16 -17.19
N ASN A 30 1.46 31.26 -17.82
CA ASN A 30 1.37 32.57 -17.17
C ASN A 30 0.57 32.54 -15.86
N PHE A 31 -0.47 31.71 -15.76
CA PHE A 31 -1.20 31.55 -14.51
C PHE A 31 -0.29 30.96 -13.41
N SER A 32 0.39 29.85 -13.69
CA SER A 32 1.28 29.17 -12.76
C SER A 32 2.45 30.07 -12.35
N GLU A 33 3.05 30.78 -13.31
CA GLU A 33 4.15 31.71 -13.05
C GLU A 33 3.71 32.89 -12.16
N ASN A 34 2.58 33.52 -12.48
CA ASN A 34 2.04 34.62 -11.66
C ASN A 34 1.62 34.14 -10.27
N PHE A 35 1.04 32.94 -10.17
CA PHE A 35 0.66 32.34 -8.89
C PHE A 35 1.90 32.05 -8.03
N ILE A 36 2.93 31.42 -8.60
CA ILE A 36 4.18 31.12 -7.90
C ILE A 36 4.85 32.43 -7.46
N ALA A 37 4.95 33.43 -8.34
CA ALA A 37 5.55 34.73 -8.01
C ALA A 37 4.81 35.43 -6.86
N LYS A 38 3.47 35.47 -6.92
CA LYS A 38 2.63 36.10 -5.89
C LYS A 38 2.72 35.38 -4.53
N HIS A 39 2.90 34.07 -4.53
CA HIS A 39 2.86 33.24 -3.31
C HIS A 39 4.23 32.68 -2.89
N GLN A 40 5.32 33.11 -3.52
CA GLN A 40 6.66 32.52 -3.37
C GLN A 40 7.10 32.41 -1.90
N LYS A 41 6.91 33.48 -1.11
CA LYS A 41 7.28 33.49 0.32
C LYS A 41 6.50 32.44 1.12
N ARG A 42 5.21 32.28 0.84
CA ARG A 42 4.35 31.32 1.53
C ARG A 42 4.65 29.88 1.10
N LEU A 43 4.91 29.67 -0.19
CA LEU A 43 5.37 28.39 -0.72
C LEU A 43 6.71 27.99 -0.09
N PHE A 44 7.65 28.93 0.02
CA PHE A 44 8.92 28.70 0.69
C PHE A 44 8.73 28.31 2.17
N GLN A 45 7.91 29.06 2.92
CA GLN A 45 7.59 28.76 4.31
C GLN A 45 6.98 27.36 4.47
N TRP A 46 6.01 27.00 3.63
CA TRP A 46 5.40 25.67 3.66
C TRP A 46 6.41 24.57 3.34
N ASN A 47 7.28 24.79 2.35
CA ASN A 47 8.34 23.84 2.03
C ASN A 47 9.30 23.64 3.21
N THR A 48 9.74 24.72 3.87
CA THR A 48 10.58 24.64 5.07
C THR A 48 9.86 23.89 6.19
N SER A 49 8.60 24.21 6.49
CA SER A 49 7.81 23.52 7.52
C SER A 49 7.63 22.03 7.20
N LEU A 50 7.43 21.68 5.92
CA LEU A 50 7.31 20.29 5.48
C LEU A 50 8.62 19.52 5.72
N LEU A 51 9.76 20.10 5.35
CA LEU A 51 11.08 19.50 5.56
C LEU A 51 11.39 19.32 7.04
N GLU A 52 11.07 20.31 7.88
CA GLU A 52 11.22 20.19 9.33
C GLU A 52 10.35 19.08 9.91
N ALA A 53 9.07 19.02 9.51
CA ALA A 53 8.16 17.97 9.95
C ALA A 53 8.68 16.58 9.52
N GLN A 54 9.20 16.45 8.31
CA GLN A 54 9.81 15.22 7.83
C GLN A 54 11.05 14.83 8.65
N ARG A 55 11.96 15.77 8.94
CA ARG A 55 13.14 15.50 9.79
C ARG A 55 12.73 15.02 11.18
N ARG A 56 11.75 15.68 11.81
CA ARG A 56 11.22 15.26 13.13
C ARG A 56 10.64 13.84 13.07
N ARG A 57 9.88 13.51 12.02
CA ARG A 57 9.32 12.16 11.82
C ARG A 57 10.42 11.11 11.68
N VAL A 58 11.46 11.37 10.90
CA VAL A 58 12.60 10.43 10.74
C VAL A 58 13.29 10.17 12.08
N GLN A 59 13.58 11.23 12.85
CA GLN A 59 14.20 11.09 14.18
C GLN A 59 13.33 10.30 15.15
N HIS A 60 12.01 10.58 15.17
CA HIS A 60 11.07 9.81 15.96
C HIS A 60 11.00 8.34 15.52
N GLY A 61 10.95 8.09 14.21
CA GLY A 61 10.90 6.74 13.67
C GLY A 61 12.12 5.92 14.06
N GLN A 62 13.32 6.51 14.02
CA GLN A 62 14.54 5.87 14.50
C GLN A 62 14.47 5.53 15.98
N LYS A 63 13.98 6.44 16.82
CA LYS A 63 13.83 6.22 18.27
C LYS A 63 12.87 5.07 18.60
N HIS A 64 11.85 4.85 17.78
CA HIS A 64 10.82 3.84 18.01
C HIS A 64 11.03 2.54 17.22
N ARG A 65 12.04 2.51 16.34
CA ARG A 65 12.30 1.39 15.43
C ARG A 65 12.45 0.06 16.15
N ALA A 66 13.23 0.02 17.24
CA ALA A 66 13.44 -1.20 18.01
C ALA A 66 12.14 -1.77 18.60
N ASN A 67 11.19 -0.92 19.00
CA ASN A 67 9.90 -1.38 19.51
C ASN A 67 9.02 -1.96 18.40
N ILE A 68 9.03 -1.32 17.23
CA ILE A 68 8.31 -1.79 16.04
C ILE A 68 8.87 -3.13 15.59
N ASP A 69 10.20 -3.23 15.45
CA ASP A 69 10.87 -4.46 15.04
C ASP A 69 10.60 -5.59 16.05
N ARG A 70 10.63 -5.31 17.37
CA ARG A 70 10.26 -6.29 18.39
C ARG A 70 8.80 -6.75 18.26
N CYS A 71 7.86 -5.83 18.03
CA CYS A 71 6.46 -6.16 17.81
C CYS A 71 6.29 -7.04 16.56
N LEU A 72 6.92 -6.63 15.45
CA LEU A 72 6.91 -7.36 14.19
C LEU A 72 7.51 -8.76 14.32
N SER A 73 8.62 -8.92 15.04
CA SER A 73 9.21 -10.24 15.30
C SER A 73 8.24 -11.17 16.02
N ARG A 74 7.50 -10.68 17.03
CA ARG A 74 6.50 -11.49 17.74
C ARG A 74 5.31 -11.84 16.84
N LEU A 75 4.82 -10.87 16.06
CA LEU A 75 3.73 -11.09 15.10
C LEU A 75 4.10 -12.13 14.04
N LYS A 76 5.32 -12.01 13.49
CA LYS A 76 5.87 -12.99 12.54
C LYS A 76 5.98 -14.37 13.16
N ALA A 77 6.56 -14.48 14.35
CA ALA A 77 6.66 -15.76 15.05
C ALA A 77 5.30 -16.42 15.33
N ALA A 78 4.24 -15.62 15.53
CA ALA A 78 2.89 -16.13 15.76
C ALA A 78 2.15 -16.53 14.47
N LEU A 79 2.42 -15.86 13.35
CA LEU A 79 1.61 -15.96 12.14
C LEU A 79 2.33 -16.63 10.95
N GLU A 80 3.65 -16.57 10.87
CA GLU A 80 4.43 -17.17 9.80
C GLU A 80 4.54 -18.69 9.97
N ASN A 81 4.66 -19.38 8.84
CA ASN A 81 5.02 -20.79 8.78
C ASN A 81 5.75 -21.06 7.46
N GLN A 82 6.05 -22.34 7.16
CA GLN A 82 6.79 -22.70 5.94
C GLN A 82 6.17 -22.21 4.62
N ARG A 83 4.85 -21.95 4.59
CA ARG A 83 4.12 -21.49 3.40
C ARG A 83 3.61 -20.06 3.51
N ARG A 84 3.44 -19.55 4.73
CA ARG A 84 2.82 -18.25 4.99
C ARG A 84 3.85 -17.25 5.50
N SER A 85 3.86 -16.06 4.94
CA SER A 85 4.70 -14.95 5.41
C SER A 85 3.87 -13.73 5.81
N VAL A 86 4.42 -12.90 6.69
CA VAL A 86 3.80 -11.66 7.15
C VAL A 86 4.69 -10.49 6.77
N VAL A 87 4.12 -9.57 6.00
CA VAL A 87 4.83 -8.42 5.45
C VAL A 87 4.24 -7.14 6.04
N PRO A 88 5.03 -6.31 6.74
CA PRO A 88 4.56 -4.99 7.15
C PRO A 88 4.38 -4.09 5.95
N ILE A 89 3.32 -3.28 5.96
CA ILE A 89 3.05 -2.26 4.96
C ILE A 89 2.77 -0.91 5.65
N GLY A 90 2.42 0.10 4.86
CA GLY A 90 1.98 1.40 5.37
C GLY A 90 3.08 2.21 6.05
N SER A 91 2.70 2.96 7.09
CA SER A 91 3.57 3.97 7.71
C SER A 91 4.81 3.39 8.42
N SER A 92 4.72 2.11 8.81
CA SER A 92 5.79 1.38 9.49
C SER A 92 7.02 1.15 8.60
N VAL A 93 6.82 0.98 7.30
CA VAL A 93 7.89 0.69 6.32
C VAL A 93 8.37 1.90 5.54
N ASN A 94 7.53 2.93 5.37
CA ASN A 94 7.90 4.15 4.66
C ASN A 94 8.58 5.22 5.55
N GLY A 95 8.72 4.94 6.85
CA GLY A 95 9.36 5.83 7.81
C GLY A 95 8.53 7.03 8.24
N LEU A 96 7.22 7.05 7.93
CA LEU A 96 6.30 8.14 8.28
C LEU A 96 5.41 7.83 9.50
N HIS A 97 5.69 6.76 10.24
CA HIS A 97 4.97 6.41 11.46
C HIS A 97 5.27 7.39 12.61
N GLY A 98 4.23 7.72 13.38
CA GLY A 98 4.32 8.38 14.68
C GLY A 98 4.19 7.37 15.83
N LYS A 99 4.22 7.87 17.07
CA LYS A 99 4.07 7.06 18.29
C LYS A 99 2.74 6.29 18.36
N SER A 100 1.69 6.86 17.77
CA SER A 100 0.32 6.32 17.76
C SER A 100 -0.11 5.83 16.37
N SER A 101 0.84 5.60 15.46
CA SER A 101 0.51 5.05 14.16
C SER A 101 0.19 3.57 14.29
N ASP A 102 -0.83 3.15 13.55
CA ASP A 102 -1.18 1.74 13.42
C ASP A 102 -0.08 0.97 12.68
N LEU A 103 -0.01 -0.34 12.98
CA LEU A 103 0.87 -1.26 12.31
C LEU A 103 0.09 -2.07 11.28
N ASP A 104 0.25 -1.70 10.02
CA ASP A 104 -0.41 -2.38 8.91
C ASP A 104 0.38 -3.63 8.49
N LEU A 105 -0.31 -4.75 8.33
CA LEU A 105 0.28 -6.05 7.98
C LEU A 105 -0.48 -6.70 6.82
N VAL A 106 0.26 -7.34 5.92
CA VAL A 106 -0.27 -8.23 4.89
C VAL A 106 0.18 -9.65 5.19
N VAL A 107 -0.75 -10.59 5.11
CA VAL A 107 -0.47 -12.02 5.21
C VAL A 107 -0.44 -12.60 3.80
N ILE A 108 0.72 -13.10 3.37
CA ILE A 108 0.85 -13.90 2.15
C ILE A 108 0.53 -15.34 2.53
N THR A 109 -0.56 -15.87 1.99
CA THR A 109 -1.22 -17.07 2.52
C THR A 109 -0.53 -18.37 2.14
N ASP A 110 0.15 -18.41 1.00
CA ASP A 110 0.92 -19.55 0.49
C ASP A 110 2.05 -19.02 -0.43
N ASN A 111 3.13 -19.78 -0.61
CA ASN A 111 4.22 -19.42 -1.53
C ASN A 111 3.96 -19.91 -2.97
N ASN A 112 2.96 -20.77 -3.16
CA ASN A 112 2.49 -21.21 -4.46
C ASN A 112 1.38 -20.30 -5.01
N ASP A 113 1.53 -19.82 -6.25
CA ASP A 113 0.58 -18.90 -6.89
C ASP A 113 -0.83 -19.50 -7.05
N ALA A 114 -0.95 -20.78 -7.40
CA ALA A 114 -2.25 -21.42 -7.59
C ALA A 114 -3.02 -21.55 -6.27
N GLN A 115 -2.31 -21.90 -5.18
CA GLN A 115 -2.90 -21.95 -3.83
C GLN A 115 -3.31 -20.56 -3.34
N ARG A 116 -2.49 -19.54 -3.62
CA ARG A 116 -2.85 -18.14 -3.35
C ARG A 116 -4.10 -17.71 -4.11
N GLN A 117 -4.20 -18.05 -5.39
CA GLN A 117 -5.37 -17.70 -6.19
C GLN A 117 -6.65 -18.36 -5.66
N ASP A 118 -6.61 -19.66 -5.36
CA ASP A 118 -7.74 -20.38 -4.74
C ASP A 118 -8.14 -19.75 -3.39
N PHE A 119 -7.17 -19.37 -2.56
CA PHE A 119 -7.43 -18.64 -1.32
C PHE A 119 -8.13 -17.30 -1.60
N CYS A 120 -7.61 -16.49 -2.52
CA CYS A 120 -8.17 -15.19 -2.86
C CYS A 120 -9.61 -15.30 -3.38
N GLU A 121 -9.89 -16.29 -4.24
CA GLU A 121 -11.25 -16.53 -4.74
C GLU A 121 -12.22 -16.90 -3.61
N LYS A 122 -11.81 -17.81 -2.71
CA LYS A 122 -12.60 -18.19 -1.53
C LYS A 122 -12.80 -17.01 -0.59
N PHE A 123 -11.75 -16.22 -0.35
CA PHE A 123 -11.78 -15.07 0.54
C PHE A 123 -12.67 -13.95 0.01
N GLY A 124 -12.66 -13.68 -1.30
CA GLY A 124 -13.53 -12.68 -1.92
C GLY A 124 -15.00 -13.08 -1.90
N ARG A 125 -15.30 -14.36 -2.15
CA ARG A 125 -16.68 -14.85 -2.34
C ARG A 125 -17.39 -15.32 -1.08
N SER A 126 -16.66 -15.81 -0.08
CA SER A 126 -17.24 -16.48 1.09
C SER A 126 -16.96 -15.73 2.39
N GLU A 127 -17.99 -15.09 2.95
CA GLU A 127 -17.90 -14.46 4.27
C GLU A 127 -17.58 -15.48 5.36
N ARG A 128 -18.19 -16.68 5.30
CA ARG A 128 -17.89 -17.77 6.23
C ARG A 128 -16.41 -18.14 6.20
N PHE A 129 -15.81 -18.19 5.01
CA PHE A 129 -14.39 -18.45 4.87
C PHE A 129 -13.56 -17.31 5.48
N ARG A 130 -13.89 -16.03 5.21
CA ARG A 130 -13.20 -14.88 5.82
C ARG A 130 -13.24 -14.92 7.35
N ARG A 131 -14.42 -15.12 7.95
CA ARG A 131 -14.58 -15.22 9.41
C ARG A 131 -13.77 -16.38 9.97
N HIS A 132 -13.76 -17.52 9.29
CA HIS A 132 -12.96 -18.67 9.71
C HIS A 132 -11.45 -18.35 9.69
N GLN A 133 -10.95 -17.71 8.62
CA GLN A 133 -9.54 -17.29 8.54
C GLN A 133 -9.18 -16.26 9.61
N MET A 134 -10.04 -15.26 9.85
CA MET A 134 -9.84 -14.31 10.95
C MET A 134 -9.88 -14.98 12.32
N GLY A 135 -10.69 -16.03 12.49
CA GLY A 135 -10.69 -16.87 13.69
C GLY A 135 -9.35 -17.57 13.92
N ILE A 136 -8.74 -18.12 12.86
CA ILE A 136 -7.40 -18.73 12.92
C ILE A 136 -6.35 -17.70 13.34
N ILE A 137 -6.37 -16.50 12.72
CA ILE A 137 -5.43 -15.41 13.07
C ILE A 137 -5.62 -14.99 14.53
N THR A 138 -6.87 -14.78 14.96
CA THR A 138 -7.20 -14.39 16.34
C THR A 138 -6.70 -15.43 17.34
N ALA A 139 -6.91 -16.72 17.06
CA ALA A 139 -6.44 -17.80 17.92
C ALA A 139 -4.91 -17.83 18.03
N ALA A 140 -4.20 -17.61 16.92
CA ALA A 140 -2.73 -17.56 16.90
C ALA A 140 -2.19 -16.37 17.71
N LEU A 141 -2.76 -15.18 17.52
CA LEU A 141 -2.37 -13.98 18.26
C LEU A 141 -2.66 -14.11 19.76
N ARG A 142 -3.80 -14.70 20.12
CA ARG A 142 -4.14 -14.99 21.53
C ARG A 142 -3.14 -15.96 22.15
N LYS A 143 -2.78 -17.04 21.45
CA LYS A 143 -1.79 -18.02 21.93
C LYS A 143 -0.41 -17.39 22.19
N ALA A 144 -0.09 -16.31 21.48
CA ALA A 144 1.18 -15.59 21.61
C ALA A 144 1.12 -14.40 22.59
N ASP A 145 0.02 -14.24 23.33
CA ASP A 145 -0.24 -13.09 24.22
C ASP A 145 0.01 -11.74 23.53
N LEU A 146 -0.53 -11.60 22.31
CA LEU A 146 -0.43 -10.38 21.49
C LEU A 146 -1.71 -9.56 21.46
N ILE A 147 -2.84 -10.13 21.86
CA ILE A 147 -4.15 -9.48 21.85
C ILE A 147 -5.00 -9.91 23.05
N GLU A 148 -5.93 -9.06 23.44
CA GLU A 148 -7.03 -9.42 24.33
C GLU A 148 -8.28 -9.71 23.50
N LEU A 149 -9.10 -10.68 23.91
CA LEU A 149 -10.33 -11.01 23.15
C LEU A 149 -11.28 -9.81 23.02
N ALA A 150 -11.33 -8.96 24.05
CA ALA A 150 -12.17 -7.76 24.06
C ALA A 150 -11.68 -6.68 23.07
N SER A 151 -10.42 -6.71 22.64
CA SER A 151 -9.85 -5.72 21.73
C SER A 151 -9.97 -6.11 20.25
N VAL A 152 -10.53 -7.28 19.95
CA VAL A 152 -10.66 -7.78 18.57
C VAL A 152 -11.93 -7.24 17.94
N GLN A 153 -11.77 -6.38 16.93
CA GLN A 153 -12.86 -5.98 16.04
C GLN A 153 -12.58 -6.51 14.64
N GLN A 154 -13.54 -7.23 14.07
CA GLN A 154 -13.44 -7.79 12.72
C GLN A 154 -14.40 -7.05 11.80
N ILE A 155 -13.84 -6.27 10.88
CA ILE A 155 -14.60 -5.64 9.81
C ILE A 155 -14.23 -6.34 8.51
N LEU A 156 -15.20 -7.05 7.91
CA LEU A 156 -14.97 -7.89 6.73
C LEU A 156 -15.68 -7.28 5.52
N PHE A 157 -14.92 -6.71 4.61
CA PHE A 157 -15.43 -6.23 3.34
C PHE A 157 -15.29 -7.32 2.26
N SER A 158 -16.32 -7.51 1.45
CA SER A 158 -16.17 -8.17 0.16
C SER A 158 -15.71 -7.11 -0.84
N VAL A 159 -14.42 -7.10 -1.19
CA VAL A 159 -13.90 -6.26 -2.28
C VAL A 159 -13.20 -7.16 -3.27
N ASN A 160 -13.63 -7.12 -4.53
CA ASN A 160 -12.85 -7.69 -5.63
C ASN A 160 -11.68 -6.74 -5.89
N VAL A 161 -10.52 -7.05 -5.33
CA VAL A 161 -9.26 -6.41 -5.73
C VAL A 161 -8.68 -7.26 -6.85
N ASP A 162 -8.86 -6.83 -8.09
CA ASP A 162 -8.27 -7.48 -9.26
C ASP A 162 -6.74 -7.28 -9.21
N PHE A 163 -6.01 -8.31 -8.79
CA PHE A 163 -4.56 -8.32 -8.91
C PHE A 163 -4.17 -8.60 -10.36
N LEU A 164 -3.81 -7.56 -11.11
CA LEU A 164 -3.09 -7.69 -12.38
C LEU A 164 -1.67 -8.18 -12.07
N CYS A 165 -1.49 -9.51 -12.05
CA CYS A 165 -0.17 -10.12 -12.11
C CYS A 165 0.30 -10.07 -13.57
N GLU A 166 0.99 -8.99 -13.98
CA GLU A 166 1.77 -9.01 -15.21
C GLU A 166 3.06 -9.79 -14.94
N SER A 167 3.02 -11.08 -15.27
CA SER A 167 4.23 -11.89 -15.39
C SER A 167 5.02 -11.37 -16.60
N ASN A 168 6.00 -10.49 -16.35
CA ASN A 168 7.05 -10.22 -17.31
C ASN A 168 7.87 -11.50 -17.48
N LYS A 169 7.55 -12.26 -18.53
CA LYS A 169 8.44 -13.27 -19.08
C LYS A 169 9.56 -12.52 -19.79
N VAL A 170 10.77 -12.56 -19.22
CA VAL A 170 12.02 -12.36 -19.97
C VAL A 170 12.32 -13.65 -20.71
#